data_AF-A0ABD5P2P0-F1
#
_entry.id   AF-A0ABD5P2P0-F1
#
_cell.length_a   1.000
_cell.length_b   1.000
_cell.length_c   1.000
_cell.angle_alpha   90.00
_cell.angle_beta   90.00
_cell.angle_gamma   90.00
#
_symmetry.space_group_name_H-M   'P 1'
#
loop_
_entity.id
_entity.type
_entity.pdbx_description
1 polymer ?
#
loop_
_entity_poly.entity_id
_entity_poly.type
_entity_poly.pdbx_seq_one_letter_code
_entity_poly.pdbx_strand_id
1 'polypeptide(L)'
;MTPLLETDVELVEQKSNANVYEVAYGRTDRPTLAVVDALARIESVDPSELSPLHDAIDTDALDRLVDHARGRTPEAAFTVTFTFDGYEIEIDHPGRIRIEAPAR
;
A
#
# COMPACT_ATOMS: atom_id res chain seq x y z
N MET A 1 -8.14 -25.95 0.62
CA MET A 1 -8.89 -24.90 -0.09
C MET A 1 -9.04 -23.75 0.90
N THR A 2 -7.96 -22.99 1.06
CA THR A 2 -7.90 -21.84 1.98
C THR A 2 -8.68 -20.70 1.33
N PRO A 3 -9.56 -19.99 2.06
CA PRO A 3 -10.30 -18.87 1.47
C PRO A 3 -9.31 -17.75 1.14
N LEU A 4 -9.58 -17.06 0.03
CA LEU A 4 -8.95 -15.81 -0.33
C LEU A 4 -9.11 -14.86 0.85
N LEU A 5 -8.00 -14.29 1.34
CA LEU A 5 -8.05 -13.19 2.30
C LEU A 5 -8.80 -12.05 1.61
N GLU A 6 -10.05 -11.84 2.00
CA GLU A 6 -10.67 -10.53 1.93
C GLU A 6 -9.81 -9.64 2.82
N THR A 7 -8.92 -8.85 2.22
CA THR A 7 -8.24 -7.79 2.94
C THR A 7 -9.33 -6.83 3.38
N ASP A 8 -9.80 -7.00 4.62
CA ASP A 8 -10.62 -6.04 5.33
C ASP A 8 -9.79 -4.76 5.47
N VAL A 9 -10.00 -3.83 4.53
CA VAL A 9 -9.52 -2.47 4.65
C VAL A 9 -10.39 -1.82 5.73
N GLU A 10 -9.89 -1.79 6.96
CA GLU A 10 -10.54 -1.07 8.04
C GLU A 10 -10.33 0.44 7.79
N LEU A 11 -11.32 1.06 7.15
CA LEU A 11 -11.35 2.51 6.91
C LEU A 11 -11.51 3.24 8.25
N VAL A 12 -10.39 3.59 8.89
CA VAL A 12 -10.41 4.43 10.08
C VAL A 12 -10.46 5.90 9.65
N GLU A 13 -11.67 6.47 9.54
CA GLU A 13 -11.83 7.92 9.38
C GLU A 13 -11.36 8.66 10.66
N GLN A 14 -10.12 9.15 10.66
CA GLN A 14 -9.64 10.04 11.72
C GLN A 14 -9.91 11.51 11.36
N LYS A 15 -10.71 12.15 12.22
CA LYS A 15 -11.11 13.56 12.15
C LYS A 15 -9.92 14.53 12.11
N SER A 16 -9.36 14.85 10.94
CA SER A 16 -8.72 16.15 10.66
C SER A 16 -8.38 16.30 9.16
N ASN A 17 -9.30 16.81 8.33
CA ASN A 17 -9.10 17.37 6.97
C ASN A 17 -8.20 16.65 5.92
N ALA A 18 -7.65 15.47 6.19
CA ALA A 18 -6.88 14.66 5.27
C ALA A 18 -7.58 13.31 5.15
N ASN A 19 -7.95 12.92 3.93
CA ASN A 19 -8.50 11.59 3.66
C ASN A 19 -7.33 10.60 3.71
N VAL A 20 -7.10 10.06 4.89
CA VAL A 20 -6.09 9.05 5.17
C VAL A 20 -6.76 7.68 5.14
N TYR A 21 -6.18 6.76 4.38
CA TYR A 21 -6.62 5.38 4.25
C TYR A 21 -5.49 4.46 4.72
N GLU A 22 -5.81 3.47 5.54
CA GLU A 22 -4.84 2.47 5.99
C GLU A 22 -5.27 1.08 5.53
N VAL A 23 -4.32 0.33 5.01
CA VAL A 23 -4.51 -1.02 4.47
C VAL A 23 -3.47 -1.94 5.09
N ALA A 24 -3.93 -2.99 5.77
CA ALA A 24 -3.06 -4.09 6.16
C ALA A 24 -2.76 -4.96 4.93
N TYR A 25 -1.52 -5.41 4.80
CA TYR A 25 -1.15 -6.41 3.78
C TYR A 25 -0.42 -7.58 4.43
N GLY A 26 -0.73 -8.79 4.00
CA GLY A 26 -0.24 -10.03 4.57
C GLY A 26 1.23 -10.30 4.29
N ARG A 27 1.81 -11.26 5.02
CA ARG A 27 3.20 -11.71 4.84
C ARG A 27 3.48 -12.33 3.46
N THR A 28 2.45 -12.73 2.74
CA THR A 28 2.53 -13.34 1.40
C THR A 28 2.17 -12.37 0.29
N ASP A 29 1.66 -11.18 0.63
CA ASP A 29 1.10 -10.26 -0.35
C ASP A 29 2.22 -9.43 -0.98
N ARG A 30 2.02 -8.99 -2.22
CA ARG A 30 2.92 -8.03 -2.84
C ARG A 30 2.46 -6.62 -2.46
N PRO A 31 3.30 -5.81 -1.79
CA PRO A 31 2.92 -4.46 -1.39
C PRO A 31 2.54 -3.60 -2.59
N THR A 32 3.19 -3.79 -3.74
CA THR A 32 2.85 -3.09 -4.99
C THR A 32 1.42 -3.36 -5.45
N LEU A 33 0.96 -4.61 -5.38
CA LEU A 33 -0.42 -4.97 -5.72
C LEU A 33 -1.42 -4.44 -4.69
N ALA A 34 -1.07 -4.48 -3.41
CA ALA A 34 -1.92 -3.95 -2.35
C ALA A 34 -2.10 -2.43 -2.47
N VAL A 35 -1.07 -1.69 -2.87
CA VAL A 35 -1.15 -0.26 -3.18
C VAL A 35 -2.10 0.00 -4.36
N VAL A 36 -1.94 -0.73 -5.46
CA VAL A 36 -2.79 -0.57 -6.66
C VAL A 36 -4.26 -0.87 -6.34
N ASP A 37 -4.55 -1.97 -5.63
CA ASP A 37 -5.92 -2.33 -5.23
C ASP A 37 -6.53 -1.28 -4.29
N ALA A 38 -5.74 -0.76 -3.34
CA ALA A 38 -6.18 0.28 -2.42
C ALA A 38 -6.53 1.58 -3.16
N LEU A 39 -5.66 2.06 -4.04
CA LEU A 39 -5.90 3.27 -4.84
C LEU A 39 -7.12 3.12 -5.76
N ALA A 40 -7.28 1.94 -6.38
CA ALA A 40 -8.41 1.67 -7.27
C ALA A 40 -9.74 1.76 -6.50
N ARG A 41 -9.77 1.23 -5.26
CA ARG A 41 -10.94 1.34 -4.37
C ARG A 41 -11.20 2.77 -3.91
N ILE A 42 -10.15 3.52 -3.56
CA ILE A 42 -10.25 4.92 -3.13
C ILE A 42 -10.84 5.78 -4.26
N GLU A 43 -10.33 5.61 -5.48
CA GLU A 43 -10.80 6.32 -6.69
C GLU A 43 -12.10 5.74 -7.26
N SER A 44 -12.54 4.56 -6.78
CA SER A 44 -13.69 3.82 -7.31
C SER A 44 -13.59 3.55 -8.82
N VAL A 45 -12.39 3.16 -9.27
CA VAL A 45 -12.06 2.81 -10.67
C VAL A 45 -11.50 1.40 -10.75
N ASP A 46 -11.40 0.85 -11.96
CA ASP A 46 -10.69 -0.40 -12.17
C ASP A 46 -9.17 -0.19 -12.00
N PRO A 47 -8.41 -1.15 -11.44
CA PRO A 47 -6.95 -1.07 -11.32
C PRO A 47 -6.21 -0.78 -12.64
N SER A 48 -6.77 -1.16 -13.79
CA SER A 48 -6.21 -0.90 -15.11
C SER A 48 -6.43 0.53 -15.61
N GLU A 49 -7.32 1.29 -14.97
CA GLU A 49 -7.59 2.70 -15.29
C GLU A 49 -6.65 3.65 -14.52
N LEU A 50 -5.96 3.17 -13.49
CA LEU A 50 -4.92 3.91 -12.79
C LEU A 50 -3.67 4.09 -13.65
N SER A 51 -2.92 5.16 -13.38
CA SER A 51 -1.58 5.33 -13.94
C SER A 51 -0.67 4.15 -13.52
N PRO A 52 0.32 3.76 -14.33
CA PRO A 52 1.21 2.69 -13.96
C PRO A 52 2.07 3.05 -12.73
N LEU A 53 1.97 2.26 -11.65
CA LEU A 53 2.74 2.52 -10.42
C LEU A 53 4.27 2.56 -10.66
N HIS A 54 4.75 1.84 -11.68
CA HIS A 54 6.17 1.81 -12.03
C HIS A 54 6.73 3.15 -12.53
N ASP A 55 5.86 4.11 -12.87
CA ASP A 55 6.28 5.46 -13.24
C ASP A 55 6.74 6.28 -12.01
N ALA A 56 6.22 5.95 -10.81
CA ALA A 56 6.57 6.64 -9.57
C ALA A 56 7.66 5.92 -8.76
N ILE A 57 7.69 4.59 -8.80
CA ILE A 57 8.62 3.77 -8.02
C ILE A 57 8.99 2.50 -8.76
N ASP A 58 10.22 2.01 -8.61
CA ASP A 58 10.59 0.68 -9.09
C ASP A 58 9.85 -0.39 -8.26
N THR A 59 8.77 -0.91 -8.83
CA THR A 59 7.90 -1.93 -8.22
C THR A 59 8.63 -3.24 -7.94
N ASP A 60 9.59 -3.61 -8.80
CA ASP A 60 10.37 -4.84 -8.61
C ASP A 60 11.34 -4.69 -7.45
N ALA A 61 11.98 -3.52 -7.33
CA ALA A 61 12.89 -3.22 -6.24
C ALA A 61 12.14 -3.12 -4.90
N LEU A 62 10.96 -2.52 -4.88
CA LEU A 62 10.11 -2.43 -3.70
C LEU A 62 9.67 -3.83 -3.21
N ASP A 63 9.15 -4.67 -4.10
CA ASP A 63 8.74 -6.04 -3.73
C ASP A 63 9.94 -6.83 -3.18
N ARG A 64 11.11 -6.75 -3.84
CA ARG A 64 12.34 -7.40 -3.37
C ARG A 64 12.82 -6.88 -2.01
N LEU A 65 12.70 -5.57 -1.76
CA LEU A 65 13.06 -4.97 -0.47
C LEU A 65 12.21 -5.56 0.66
N VAL A 66 10.90 -5.66 0.42
CA VAL A 66 9.94 -6.19 1.39
C VAL A 66 10.16 -7.69 1.63
N ASP A 67 10.38 -8.46 0.57
CA ASP A 67 10.68 -9.89 0.66
C ASP A 67 12.00 -10.15 1.41
N HIS A 68 13.02 -9.33 1.17
CA HIS A 68 14.28 -9.41 1.89
C HIS A 68 14.11 -9.09 3.38
N ALA A 69 13.31 -8.09 3.73
CA ALA A 69 13.00 -7.76 5.12
C ALA A 69 12.22 -8.88 5.82
N ARG A 70 11.26 -9.51 5.13
CA ARG A 70 10.51 -10.68 5.64
C ARG A 70 11.39 -11.88 5.96
N GLY A 71 12.53 -12.03 5.26
CA GLY A 71 13.51 -13.08 5.48
C GLY A 71 14.53 -12.80 6.59
N ARG A 72 14.54 -11.59 7.15
CA ARG A 72 15.40 -11.18 8.27
C ARG A 72 14.69 -11.40 9.61
N THR A 73 15.38 -11.11 10.71
CA THR A 73 14.79 -11.17 12.05
C THR A 73 13.60 -10.21 12.19
N PRO A 74 12.65 -10.47 13.12
CA PRO A 74 11.45 -9.65 13.31
C PRO A 74 11.72 -8.17 13.63
N GLU A 75 12.96 -7.81 13.98
CA GLU A 75 13.35 -6.42 14.26
C GLU A 75 13.64 -5.59 13.00
N ALA A 76 13.61 -6.19 11.80
CA ALA A 76 13.88 -5.48 10.54
C ALA A 76 12.70 -4.59 10.13
N ALA A 77 12.55 -3.43 10.78
CA ALA A 77 11.60 -2.40 10.40
C ALA A 77 12.16 -1.53 9.26
N PHE A 78 11.30 -1.19 8.29
CA PHE A 78 11.57 -0.15 7.33
C PHE A 78 10.25 0.52 6.93
N THR A 79 10.39 1.74 6.43
CA THR A 79 9.30 2.54 5.87
C THR A 79 9.75 3.05 4.51
N VAL A 80 8.90 2.91 3.50
CA VAL A 80 9.09 3.52 2.17
C VAL A 80 7.95 4.49 1.93
N THR A 81 8.30 5.75 1.68
CA THR A 81 7.32 6.80 1.36
C THR A 81 7.58 7.34 -0.04
N PHE A 82 6.54 7.45 -0.86
CA PHE A 82 6.61 8.03 -2.19
C PHE A 82 5.27 8.64 -2.59
N THR A 83 5.27 9.48 -3.61
CA THR A 83 4.05 10.13 -4.12
C THR A 83 3.64 9.49 -5.44
N PHE A 84 2.33 9.30 -5.63
CA PHE A 84 1.74 8.78 -6.87
C PHE A 84 0.41 9.48 -7.13
N ASP A 85 0.26 10.13 -8.29
CA ASP A 85 -0.95 10.88 -8.67
C ASP A 85 -1.47 11.86 -7.59
N GLY A 86 -0.54 12.45 -6.81
CA GLY A 86 -0.84 13.38 -5.72
C GLY A 86 -1.14 12.71 -4.37
N TYR A 87 -1.28 11.38 -4.33
CA TYR A 87 -1.35 10.61 -3.10
C TYR A 87 0.04 10.46 -2.47
N GLU A 88 0.15 10.62 -1.16
CA GLU A 88 1.32 10.20 -0.40
C GLU A 88 1.11 8.77 0.10
N ILE A 89 2.00 7.87 -0.30
CA ILE A 89 1.90 6.44 -0.01
C ILE A 89 3.09 6.06 0.87
N GLU A 90 2.79 5.48 2.02
CA GLU A 90 3.75 4.99 2.99
C GLU A 90 3.56 3.48 3.18
N ILE A 91 4.64 2.71 3.10
CA ILE A 91 4.65 1.26 3.25
C ILE A 91 5.58 0.89 4.40
N ASP A 92 4.98 0.34 5.45
CA ASP A 92 5.65 -0.12 6.66
C ASP A 92 5.79 -1.65 6.69
N HIS A 93 6.98 -2.14 7.04
CA HIS A 93 7.15 -3.50 7.55
C HIS A 93 6.97 -3.52 9.08
N PRO A 94 6.12 -4.41 9.64
CA PRO A 94 5.74 -5.71 9.07
C PRO A 94 4.43 -5.80 8.27
N GLY A 95 3.72 -4.72 7.91
CA GLY A 95 2.56 -4.87 7.02
C GLY A 95 1.46 -3.82 7.13
N ARG A 96 1.79 -2.54 6.94
CA ARG A 96 0.77 -1.50 6.74
C ARG A 96 1.11 -0.63 5.54
N ILE A 97 0.08 -0.26 4.78
CA ILE A 97 0.14 0.78 3.76
C ILE A 97 -0.74 1.92 4.25
N ARG A 98 -0.21 3.13 4.28
CA ARG A 98 -0.95 4.36 4.56
C ARG A 98 -0.99 5.19 3.28
N ILE A 99 -2.16 5.68 2.92
CA ILE A 99 -2.40 6.49 1.74
C ILE A 99 -3.06 7.77 2.19
N GLU A 100 -2.42 8.91 1.92
CA GLU A 100 -2.97 10.22 2.19
C GLU A 100 -3.37 10.88 0.87
N ALA A 101 -4.65 11.24 0.75
CA ALA A 101 -5.15 11.92 -0.43
C ALA A 101 -4.64 13.36 -0.50
N PRO A 102 -4.43 13.91 -1.71
CA PRO A 102 -4.05 15.31 -1.87
C PRO A 102 -5.12 16.23 -1.26
N ALA A 103 -4.66 17.34 -0.68
CA ALA A 103 -5.56 18.42 -0.26
C ALA A 103 -6.30 18.97 -1.49
N ARG A 104 -7.63 18.86 -1.48
CA ARG A 104 -8.50 19.27 -2.59
C ARG A 104 -8.98 20.71 -2.46
#